data_AF-A0A382CLU4-F1
#
_entry.id   AF-A0A382CLU4-F1
#
_cell.length_a   1.000
_cell.length_b   1.000
_cell.length_c   1.000
_cell.angle_alpha   90.00
_cell.angle_beta   90.00
_cell.angle_gamma   90.00
#
_symmetry.space_group_name_H-M   'P 1'
#
loop_
_entity.id
_entity.type
_entity.pdbx_description
1 polymer ?
#
loop_
_entity_poly.entity_id
_entity_poly.type
_entity_poly.pdbx_seq_one_letter_code
_entity_poly.pdbx_strand_id
1 'polypeptide(L)' 'MTEEKATLYRGLREVYIDRTTSSYIDGKLGKLYYRGFSIDDLAENCSFEEIIYLVMIGEL' A
#
# COMPACT_ATOMS: atom_id res chain seq x y z
N MET A 1 -37.81 -18.53 -8.98
CA MET A 1 -36.42 -18.47 -8.50
C MET A 1 -35.89 -17.13 -8.92
N THR A 2 -35.65 -16.23 -7.97
CA THR A 2 -35.21 -14.86 -8.27
C THR A 2 -33.74 -14.91 -8.64
N GLU A 3 -33.39 -14.50 -9.85
CA GLU A 3 -31.99 -14.43 -10.29
C GLU A 3 -31.26 -13.37 -9.45
N GLU A 4 -30.33 -13.83 -8.62
CA GLU A 4 -29.38 -12.96 -7.95
C GLU A 4 -28.41 -12.42 -9.01
N LYS A 5 -28.56 -11.14 -9.38
CA LYS A 5 -27.62 -10.49 -10.30
C LYS A 5 -26.24 -10.42 -9.64
N ALA A 6 -25.28 -11.17 -10.19
CA ALA A 6 -23.89 -11.08 -9.78
C ALA A 6 -23.36 -9.65 -9.96
N THR A 7 -22.81 -9.06 -8.90
CA THR A 7 -22.17 -7.74 -8.95
C THR A 7 -20.82 -7.84 -9.66
N LEU A 8 -20.66 -7.12 -10.77
CA LEU A 8 -19.44 -7.15 -11.58
C LEU A 8 -18.52 -5.95 -11.28
N TYR A 9 -17.37 -6.22 -10.68
CA TYR A 9 -16.33 -5.21 -10.40
C TYR A 9 -15.35 -5.08 -11.57
N ARG A 10 -15.66 -4.17 -12.51
CA ARG A 10 -14.80 -3.90 -13.67
C ARG A 10 -13.44 -3.37 -13.22
N GLY A 11 -12.35 -3.97 -13.71
CA GLY A 11 -10.97 -3.59 -13.38
C GLY A 11 -10.55 -3.87 -11.94
N LEU A 12 -11.29 -4.71 -11.20
CA LEU A 12 -11.02 -5.03 -9.79
C LEU A 12 -11.01 -3.81 -8.86
N ARG A 13 -11.70 -2.73 -9.25
CA ARG A 13 -11.77 -1.52 -8.44
C ARG A 13 -12.44 -1.81 -7.10
N GLU A 14 -11.80 -1.36 -6.02
CA GLU A 14 -12.21 -1.62 -4.63
C GLU A 14 -12.27 -3.12 -4.24
N VAL A 15 -11.64 -4.01 -5.03
CA VAL A 15 -11.56 -5.44 -4.69
C VAL A 15 -10.22 -5.71 -4.00
N TYR A 16 -10.27 -6.12 -2.74
CA TYR A 16 -9.09 -6.54 -1.98
C TYR A 16 -8.66 -7.95 -2.41
N ILE A 17 -7.40 -8.10 -2.83
CA ILE A 17 -6.82 -9.39 -3.26
C ILE A 17 -6.10 -10.08 -2.09
N ASP A 18 -5.30 -9.32 -1.32
CA ASP A 18 -4.53 -9.83 -0.19
C ASP A 18 -4.22 -8.71 0.82
N ARG A 19 -3.60 -9.06 1.94
CA ARG A 19 -3.09 -8.16 2.97
C ARG A 19 -1.59 -7.95 2.78
N THR A 20 -1.13 -6.72 2.99
CA THR A 20 0.30 -6.38 2.93
C THR A 20 0.69 -5.50 4.10
N THR A 21 1.96 -5.58 4.48
CA THR A 21 2.58 -4.66 5.45
C THR A 21 3.65 -3.78 4.81
N SER A 22 3.89 -3.90 3.50
CA SER A 22 5.00 -3.22 2.82
C SER A 22 4.78 -1.71 2.72
N SER A 23 3.59 -1.28 2.32
CA SER A 23 3.25 0.13 2.17
C SER A 23 1.78 0.41 2.46
N TYR A 24 1.48 1.67 2.75
CA TYR A 24 0.12 2.18 2.91
C TYR A 24 -0.03 3.53 2.21
N ILE A 25 -1.15 3.70 1.50
CA ILE A 25 -1.47 4.93 0.79
C ILE A 25 -2.76 5.49 1.38
N ASP A 26 -2.69 6.68 1.94
CA ASP A 26 -3.87 7.47 2.26
C ASP A 26 -4.16 8.42 1.09
N GLY A 27 -5.03 7.98 0.19
CA GLY A 27 -5.43 8.76 -0.98
C GLY A 27 -6.23 10.03 -0.67
N LYS A 28 -6.79 10.18 0.54
CA LYS A 28 -7.53 11.39 0.93
C LYS A 28 -6.59 12.48 1.43
N LEU A 29 -5.58 12.07 2.21
CA LEU A 29 -4.58 12.98 2.75
C LEU A 29 -3.37 13.17 1.82
N GLY A 30 -3.25 12.36 0.77
CA GLY A 30 -2.11 12.38 -0.14
C GLY A 30 -0.82 11.88 0.50
N LYS A 31 -0.93 10.93 1.45
CA LYS A 31 0.22 10.41 2.20
C LYS A 31 0.59 9.01 1.76
N LEU A 32 1.90 8.73 1.72
CA LEU A 32 2.48 7.42 1.44
C LEU A 32 3.39 7.02 2.59
N TYR A 33 3.27 5.76 2.99
CA TYR A 33 4.05 5.17 4.06
C TYR A 33 4.72 3.88 3.60
N TYR A 34 5.99 3.68 3.98
CA TYR A 34 6.71 2.41 3.84
C TYR A 34 6.97 1.82 5.21
N ARG A 35 6.47 0.60 5.46
CA ARG A 35 6.58 -0.09 6.76
C ARG A 35 6.17 0.77 7.97
N GLY A 36 5.27 1.73 7.76
CA GLY A 36 4.79 2.66 8.81
C GLY A 36 5.52 4.00 8.88
N PHE A 37 6.64 4.17 8.17
CA PHE A 37 7.38 5.43 8.08
C PHE A 37 6.86 6.31 6.95
N SER A 38 6.79 7.63 7.17
CA SER A 38 6.41 8.58 6.13
C SER A 38 7.44 8.60 5.00
N ILE A 39 6.99 8.66 3.75
CA ILE A 39 7.92 8.76 2.61
C ILE A 39 8.73 10.06 2.66
N ASP A 40 8.16 11.14 3.20
CA ASP A 40 8.83 12.43 3.30
C ASP A 40 10.05 12.33 4.24
N ASP A 41 9.86 11.69 5.40
CA ASP A 41 10.94 11.49 6.38
C ASP A 41 12.04 10.57 5.81
N LEU A 42 11.65 9.50 5.11
CA LEU A 42 12.61 8.58 4.49
C LEU A 42 13.41 9.25 3.38
N ALA A 43 12.78 10.09 2.57
CA ALA A 43 13.44 10.78 1.46
C ALA A 43 14.46 11.82 1.95
N GLU A 44 14.23 12.44 3.11
CA GLU A 44 15.15 13.42 3.69
C GLU A 44 16.32 12.76 4.44
N ASN A 45 16.10 11.58 5.04
CA ASN A 45 17.03 11.01 6.03
C ASN A 45 17.69 9.70 5.61
N CYS A 46 17.23 9.03 4.55
CA CYS A 46 17.73 7.70 4.16
C CYS A 46 18.19 7.67 2.70
N SER A 47 19.15 6.78 2.44
CA SER A 47 19.55 6.38 1.09
C SER A 47 18.52 5.43 0.47
N PHE A 48 18.60 5.28 -0.85
CA PHE A 48 17.74 4.34 -1.57
C PHE A 48 17.92 2.90 -1.07
N GLU A 49 19.16 2.50 -0.81
CA GLU A 49 19.54 1.17 -0.34
C GLU A 49 18.90 0.84 1.02
N GLU A 50 18.91 1.80 1.95
CA GLU A 50 18.25 1.66 3.26
C GLU A 50 16.73 1.52 3.11
N ILE A 51 16.12 2.31 2.21
CA ILE A 51 14.67 2.23 1.97
C ILE A 51 14.28 0.87 1.36
N ILE A 52 15.06 0.36 0.40
CA ILE A 52 14.79 -0.97 -0.18
C ILE A 52 14.97 -2.07 0.86
N TYR A 53 16.01 -1.96 1.70
CA TYR A 53 16.21 -2.90 2.80
C TYR A 53 14.99 -2.92 3.74
N LEU A 54 14.53 -1.75 4.19
CA LEU A 54 13.31 -1.60 5.00
C LEU A 54 12.11 -2.27 4.34
N VAL A 55 11.85 -1.98 3.06
CA VAL A 55 10.65 -2.48 2.37
C VAL A 55 10.70 -4.00 2.22
N MET A 56 11.86 -4.55 1.85
CA MET A 56 12.02 -5.98 1.61
C MET A 56 12.05 -6.81 2.90
N ILE A 57 12.82 -6.37 3.89
CA ILE A 57 13.09 -7.13 5.12
C ILE A 57 12.11 -6.78 6.23
N GLY A 58 11.68 -5.52 6.31
CA GLY A 58 10.68 -5.05 7.26
C GLY A 58 11.23 -4.34 8.50
N GLU A 59 12.55 -4.21 8.61
CA GLU A 59 13.24 -3.49 9.69
C GLU A 59 14.46 -2.73 9.15
N LEU A 60 14.81 -1.64 9.84
CA LEU A 60 16.04 -0.87 9.68
C LEU A 60 16.83 -0.92 10.98
#